data_AF-A0A7X3XNG4-F1
#
_entry.id   AF-A0A7X3XNG4-F1
#
_cell.length_a   1.000
_cell.length_b   1.000
_cell.length_c   1.000
_cell.angle_alpha   90.00
_cell.angle_beta   90.00
_cell.angle_gamma   90.00
#
_symmetry.space_group_name_H-M   'P 1'
#
loop_
_entity.id
_entity.type
_entity.pdbx_description
1 polymer ?
#
loop_
_entity_poly.entity_id
_entity_poly.type
_entity_poly.pdbx_seq_one_letter_code
_entity_poly.pdbx_strand_id
1 'polypeptide(L)' 'MHLPLKEYQERTLETLTEYYQNCLRLQNANTAFYDLTQRPYASVDGLPGMPYVCLRLPTGGGKTFVACHAVSITASELL' A
#
# COMPACT_ATOMS: atom_id res chain seq x y z
N MET A 1 -23.58 -4.99 -11.23
CA MET A 1 -23.39 -3.54 -10.96
C MET A 1 -21.90 -3.32 -10.79
N HIS A 2 -21.24 -2.66 -11.74
CA HIS A 2 -19.82 -2.31 -11.64
C HIS A 2 -19.75 -0.95 -10.96
N LEU A 3 -19.12 -0.87 -9.79
CA LEU A 3 -18.87 0.39 -9.10
C LEU A 3 -17.42 0.78 -9.37
N PRO A 4 -17.16 1.71 -10.31
CA PRO A 4 -15.80 2.11 -10.64
C PRO A 4 -15.13 2.83 -9.46
N LEU A 5 -13.83 2.66 -9.35
CA LEU A 5 -13.02 3.41 -8.40
C LEU A 5 -12.94 4.88 -8.86
N LYS A 6 -12.82 5.78 -7.89
CA LYS A 6 -12.45 7.17 -8.20
C LYS A 6 -10.95 7.25 -8.44
N GLU A 7 -10.51 8.22 -9.23
CA GLU A 7 -9.10 8.42 -9.57
C GLU A 7 -8.15 8.41 -8.34
N TYR A 8 -8.52 9.07 -7.23
CA TYR A 8 -7.70 9.05 -6.02
C TYR A 8 -7.64 7.68 -5.35
N GLN A 9 -8.68 6.86 -5.47
CA GLN A 9 -8.72 5.50 -4.95
C GLN A 9 -7.85 4.57 -5.80
N GLU A 10 -7.91 4.72 -7.13
CA GLU A 10 -7.05 4.01 -8.08
C GLU A 10 -5.58 4.33 -7.81
N ARG A 11 -5.20 5.61 -7.80
CA ARG A 11 -3.84 6.05 -7.49
C ARG A 11 -3.34 5.55 -6.14
N THR A 12 -4.22 5.50 -5.13
CA THR A 12 -3.85 4.97 -3.80
C THR A 12 -3.50 3.48 -3.89
N LEU A 13 -4.26 2.70 -4.65
CA LEU A 13 -4.05 1.27 -4.83
C LEU A 13 -2.83 0.98 -5.73
N GLU A 14 -2.62 1.78 -6.79
CA GLU A 14 -1.42 1.72 -7.63
C GLU A 14 -0.14 1.99 -6.82
N THR A 15 -0.18 3.01 -5.95
CA THR A 15 0.94 3.32 -5.05
C THR A 15 1.23 2.17 -4.09
N LEU A 16 0.19 1.48 -3.60
CA LEU A 16 0.35 0.29 -2.76
C LEU A 16 1.00 -0.87 -3.54
N THR A 17 0.54 -1.11 -4.77
CA THR A 17 1.12 -2.12 -5.67
C THR A 17 2.61 -1.85 -5.91
N GLU A 18 2.98 -0.61 -6.26
CA GLU A 18 4.37 -0.23 -6.49
C GLU A 18 5.22 -0.43 -5.23
N TYR A 19 4.69 -0.08 -4.05
CA TYR A 19 5.37 -0.31 -2.79
C TYR A 19 5.65 -1.81 -2.55
N TYR A 20 4.66 -2.69 -2.75
CA TYR A 20 4.83 -4.13 -2.57
C TYR A 20 5.84 -4.72 -3.57
N GLN A 21 5.74 -4.35 -4.84
CA GLN A 21 6.70 -4.79 -5.86
C GLN A 21 8.13 -4.34 -5.51
N ASN A 22 8.31 -3.12 -5.00
CA ASN A 22 9.60 -2.64 -4.53
C ASN A 22 10.08 -3.37 -3.27
N CYS A 23 9.18 -3.73 -2.34
CA CYS A 23 9.53 -4.54 -1.18
C CYS A 23 10.12 -5.89 -1.60
N LEU A 24 9.49 -6.56 -2.56
CA LEU A 24 9.97 -7.84 -3.10
C LEU A 24 11.26 -7.67 -3.91
N ARG A 25 11.36 -6.64 -4.77
CA ARG A 25 12.55 -6.40 -5.58
C ARG A 25 13.79 -6.07 -4.74
N LEU A 26 13.63 -5.25 -3.71
CA LEU A 26 14.73 -4.76 -2.86
C LEU A 26 14.97 -5.64 -1.64
N GLN A 27 14.05 -6.57 -1.34
CA GLN A 27 14.04 -7.38 -0.11
C GLN A 27 14.13 -6.52 1.16
N ASN A 28 13.58 -5.31 1.12
CA ASN A 28 13.64 -4.34 2.22
C ASN A 28 12.48 -3.34 2.18
N ALA A 29 11.57 -3.45 3.14
CA ALA A 29 10.39 -2.59 3.25
C ALA A 29 10.72 -1.11 3.55
N ASN A 30 11.80 -0.85 4.28
CA ASN A 30 12.25 0.51 4.60
C ASN A 30 12.78 1.20 3.35
N THR A 31 13.71 0.56 2.63
CA THR A 31 14.25 1.10 1.39
C THR A 31 13.16 1.31 0.35
N ALA A 32 12.25 0.35 0.16
CA ALA A 32 11.12 0.49 -0.76
C ALA A 32 10.23 1.69 -0.42
N PHE A 33 9.99 1.94 0.87
CA PHE A 33 9.19 3.08 1.31
C PHE A 33 9.93 4.41 1.09
N TYR A 34 11.22 4.45 1.41
CA TYR A 34 12.04 5.64 1.21
C TYR A 34 12.15 5.99 -0.26
N ASP A 35 12.42 5.03 -1.14
CA ASP A 35 12.52 5.25 -2.58
C ASP A 35 11.24 5.90 -3.15
N LEU A 36 10.07 5.39 -2.74
CA LEU A 36 8.77 5.85 -3.20
C LEU A 36 8.36 7.23 -2.62
N THR A 37 8.67 7.48 -1.36
CA THR A 37 8.09 8.61 -0.61
C THR A 37 9.07 9.70 -0.21
N GLN A 38 10.38 9.38 -0.25
CA GLN A 38 11.48 10.19 0.30
C GLN A 38 11.25 10.57 1.77
N ARG A 39 10.63 9.67 2.54
CA ARG A 39 10.31 9.83 3.97
C ARG A 39 10.85 8.65 4.78
N PRO A 40 11.15 8.85 6.07
CA PRO A 40 11.58 7.75 6.93
C PRO A 40 10.45 6.73 7.11
N TYR A 41 10.80 5.45 6.99
CA TYR A 41 9.91 4.34 7.27
C TYR A 41 9.74 4.13 8.78
N ALA A 42 8.49 3.95 9.21
CA ALA A 42 8.17 3.60 10.60
C ALA A 42 7.82 2.12 10.67
N SER A 43 8.77 1.29 11.14
CA SER A 43 8.52 -0.13 11.39
C SER A 43 7.54 -0.32 12.55
N VAL A 44 6.76 -1.39 12.50
CA VAL A 44 5.88 -1.81 13.60
C VAL A 44 6.61 -2.79 14.51
N ASP A 45 6.50 -2.58 15.82
CA ASP A 45 7.05 -3.49 16.81
C ASP A 45 6.37 -4.86 16.71
N GLY A 46 7.17 -5.93 16.74
CA GLY A 46 6.67 -7.32 16.69
C GLY A 46 6.49 -7.92 15.29
N LEU A 47 6.68 -7.16 14.20
CA LEU A 47 6.67 -7.69 12.83
C LEU A 47 7.92 -7.24 12.03
N PRO A 48 9.13 -7.67 12.43
CA PRO A 48 10.36 -7.24 11.77
C PRO A 48 10.38 -7.71 10.30
N GLY A 49 10.74 -6.79 9.40
CA GLY A 49 10.82 -7.06 7.96
C GLY A 49 9.48 -7.11 7.23
N MET A 50 8.35 -7.16 7.94
CA MET A 50 7.02 -7.14 7.32
C MET A 50 6.75 -5.74 6.73
N PRO A 51 6.34 -5.64 5.44
CA PRO A 51 5.86 -4.37 4.89
C PRO A 51 4.66 -3.84 5.68
N TYR A 52 4.79 -2.61 6.16
CA TYR A 52 3.81 -1.94 7.02
C TYR A 52 3.68 -0.47 6.61
N VAL A 53 2.54 -0.10 6.03
CA VAL A 53 2.29 1.25 5.54
C VAL A 53 0.86 1.70 5.84
N CYS A 54 0.65 3.02 5.84
CA CYS A 54 -0.65 3.62 6.04
C CYS A 54 -1.08 4.37 4.77
N LEU A 55 -2.24 3.99 4.22
CA LEU A 55 -2.90 4.71 3.13
C LEU A 55 -3.78 5.81 3.72
N ARG A 56 -3.53 7.07 3.33
CA ARG A 56 -4.27 8.23 3.86
C ARG A 56 -5.36 8.64 2.89
N LEU A 57 -6.62 8.45 3.31
CA LEU A 57 -7.80 8.87 2.55
C LEU A 57 -8.71 9.78 3.40
N PRO A 58 -9.39 10.76 2.80
CA PRO A 58 -10.27 11.68 3.53
C PRO A 58 -11.47 10.97 4.17
N THR A 59 -12.09 11.63 5.14
CA THR A 59 -13.39 11.21 5.67
C THR A 59 -14.43 11.22 4.55
N GLY A 60 -15.28 10.18 4.48
CA GLY A 60 -16.18 9.96 3.34
C GLY A 60 -15.50 9.47 2.06
N GLY A 61 -14.17 9.33 2.02
CA GLY A 61 -13.40 8.94 0.83
C GLY A 61 -13.50 7.45 0.43
N GLY A 62 -14.40 6.67 1.04
CA GLY A 62 -14.57 5.26 0.72
C GLY A 62 -13.41 4.36 1.19
N LYS A 63 -12.84 4.62 2.37
CA LYS A 63 -11.73 3.83 2.97
C LYS A 63 -12.01 2.33 2.98
N THR A 64 -13.22 1.93 3.35
CA THR A 64 -13.62 0.52 3.39
C THR A 64 -13.59 -0.10 1.99
N PHE A 65 -14.08 0.60 0.98
CA PHE A 65 -14.06 0.12 -0.40
C PHE A 65 -12.63 -0.06 -0.91
N VAL A 66 -11.75 0.91 -0.67
CA VAL A 66 -10.32 0.82 -0.99
C VAL A 66 -9.65 -0.34 -0.24
N ALA A 67 -9.96 -0.52 1.05
CA ALA A 67 -9.42 -1.62 1.84
C ALA A 67 -9.80 -3.00 1.27
N CYS A 68 -11.04 -3.17 0.77
CA CYS A 68 -11.45 -4.42 0.12
C CYS A 68 -10.59 -4.74 -1.12
N HIS A 69 -10.29 -3.75 -1.95
CA HIS A 69 -9.38 -3.93 -3.09
C HIS A 69 -7.93 -4.20 -2.66
N ALA A 70 -7.46 -3.53 -1.62
CA ALA A 70 -6.11 -3.70 -1.09
C ALA A 70 -5.80 -5.13 -0.61
N VAL A 71 -6.82 -5.87 -0.13
CA VAL A 71 -6.66 -7.29 0.25
C VAL A 71 -6.23 -8.13 -0.96
N SER A 72 -6.91 -7.98 -2.10
CA SER A 72 -6.57 -8.72 -3.32
C SER A 72 -5.18 -8.35 -3.84
N ILE A 73 -4.83 -7.07 -3.81
CA ILE A 73 -3.49 -6.58 -4.22
C ILE A 73 -2.41 -7.15 -3.30
N THR A 74 -2.64 -7.19 -2.00
CA THR A 74 -1.66 -7.77 -1.06
C THR A 74 -1.42 -9.25 -1.37
N ALA A 75 -2.48 -9.99 -1.70
CA ALA A 75 -2.37 -11.40 -2.06
C ALA A 75 -1.67 -11.65 -3.40
N SER A 76 -1.69 -10.70 -4.36
CA SER A 76 -1.08 -10.88 -5.68
C SER A 76 0.32 -10.27 -5.81
N GLU A 77 0.57 -9.16 -5.10
CA GLU A 77 1.79 -8.35 -5.30
C GLU A 77 2.81 -8.51 -4.17
N LEU A 78 2.43 -9.10 -3.02
CA LEU A 78 3.32 -9.24 -1.87
C LEU A 78 3.53 -10.69 -1.40
N LEU A 79 2.49 -11.52 -1.44
CA LEU A 79 2.52 -12.93 -0.99
C LEU A 79 2.83 -13.87 -2.16
#